data_AF-A0A940LBB9-F1
#
_entry.id   AF-A0A940LBB9-F1
#
_cell.length_a   1.000
_cell.length_b   1.000
_cell.length_c   1.000
_cell.angle_alpha   90.00
_cell.angle_beta   90.00
_cell.angle_gamma   90.00
#
_symmetry.space_group_name_H-M   'P 1'
#
loop_
_entity.id
_entity.type
_entity.pdbx_description
1 polymer ?
#
loop_
_entity_poly.entity_id
_entity_poly.type
_entity_poly.pdbx_seq_one_letter_code
_entity_poly.pdbx_strand_id
1 'polypeptide(L)'
;MEKIVKPISGLIGFLIILIVLAASVFFFLQIKENDVKPWTIVAAVLLLITGLFLMKGLMIIQPNHSRVLNLFGKYVGSVKDNGWFFVNPFYTTENIS
;
A
#
# COMPACT_ATOMS: atom_id res chain seq x y z
N MET A 1 2.30 -19.01 -20.48
CA MET A 1 3.46 -18.09 -20.47
C MET A 1 3.45 -17.36 -19.13
N GLU A 2 4.50 -17.49 -18.32
CA GLU A 2 4.61 -16.75 -17.07
C GLU A 2 4.65 -15.24 -17.37
N LYS A 3 3.75 -14.47 -16.75
CA LYS A 3 3.76 -13.01 -16.87
C LYS A 3 4.67 -12.43 -15.80
N ILE A 4 5.81 -11.89 -16.19
CA ILE A 4 6.72 -11.17 -15.29
C ILE A 4 6.21 -9.74 -15.13
N VAL A 5 5.99 -9.30 -13.90
CA VAL A 5 5.52 -7.95 -13.58
C VAL A 5 6.66 -7.18 -12.93
N LYS A 6 6.92 -5.96 -13.40
CA LYS A 6 7.86 -5.03 -12.75
C LYS A 6 7.08 -4.14 -11.79
N PRO A 7 7.17 -4.36 -10.47
CA PRO A 7 6.43 -3.56 -9.49
C PRO A 7 7.03 -2.17 -9.32
N ILE A 8 6.28 -1.29 -8.66
CA ILE A 8 6.70 0.06 -8.33
C ILE A 8 7.76 -0.03 -7.22
N SER A 9 8.71 0.92 -7.20
CA SER A 9 9.67 1.02 -6.10
C SER A 9 8.95 1.16 -4.75
N GLY A 10 9.38 0.37 -3.77
CA GLY A 10 8.85 0.38 -2.40
C GLY A 10 9.03 1.74 -1.74
N LEU A 11 10.08 2.49 -2.11
CA LEU A 11 10.29 3.85 -1.62
C LEU A 11 9.18 4.80 -2.08
N ILE A 12 8.76 4.72 -3.35
CA ILE A 12 7.67 5.56 -3.87
C ILE A 12 6.36 5.20 -3.17
N GLY A 13 6.07 3.91 -3.01
CA GLY A 13 4.90 3.46 -2.27
C GLY A 13 4.91 3.93 -0.81
N PHE A 14 6.07 3.86 -0.16
CA PHE A 14 6.26 4.33 1.21
C PHE A 14 6.05 5.84 1.34
N LEU A 15 6.59 6.64 0.41
CA LEU A 15 6.36 8.09 0.39
C LEU A 15 4.88 8.44 0.22
N ILE A 16 4.16 7.73 -0.66
CA ILE A 16 2.72 7.91 -0.85
C ILE A 16 1.97 7.60 0.45
N ILE A 17 2.30 6.49 1.12
CA ILE A 17 1.69 6.12 2.41
C ILE A 17 1.94 7.22 3.45
N LEU A 18 3.16 7.74 3.53
CA LEU A 18 3.53 8.79 4.48
C LEU A 18 2.75 10.09 4.22
N ILE A 19 2.56 10.47 2.95
CA ILE A 19 1.74 11.63 2.58
C ILE A 19 0.28 11.42 2.97
N VAL A 20 -0.28 10.23 2.72
CA VAL A 20 -1.68 9.90 3.08
C VAL A 20 -1.89 9.95 4.60
N LEU A 21 -0.95 9.41 5.37
CA LEU A 21 -0.99 9.46 6.84
C LEU A 21 -0.82 10.88 7.36
N ALA A 22 0.09 11.66 6.79
CA ALA A 22 0.26 13.08 7.15
C ALA A 22 -1.00 13.90 6.84
N ALA A 23 -1.67 13.63 5.71
CA ALA A 23 -2.94 14.25 5.37
C ALA A 23 -4.04 13.90 6.39
N SER A 24 -4.13 12.63 6.81
CA SER A 24 -5.07 12.22 7.87
C SER A 24 -4.84 13.00 9.17
N VAL A 25 -3.58 13.11 9.62
CA VAL A 25 -3.22 13.90 10.81
C VAL A 25 -3.60 15.37 10.63
N PHE A 26 -3.31 15.96 9.47
CA PHE A 26 -3.68 17.34 9.17
C PHE A 26 -5.19 17.58 9.26
N PHE A 27 -6.02 16.66 8.77
CA PHE A 27 -7.48 16.76 8.92
C PHE A 27 -7.93 16.62 10.38
N PHE A 28 -7.29 15.76 11.18
CA PHE A 28 -7.55 15.68 12.62
C PHE A 28 -7.23 17.00 13.34
N LEU A 29 -6.14 17.68 12.98
CA LEU A 29 -5.76 18.98 13.57
C LEU A 29 -6.74 20.12 13.24
N GLN A 30 -7.54 19.98 12.17
CA GLN A 30 -8.55 20.97 11.82
C GLN A 30 -9.85 20.83 12.61
N ILE A 31 -10.01 19.77 13.41
CA ILE A 31 -11.18 19.58 14.27
C ILE A 31 -11.06 20.54 15.46
N LYS A 32 -11.80 21.65 15.41
CA LYS A 32 -11.89 22.65 16.48
C LYS A 32 -13.24 22.55 17.18
N GLU A 33 -13.26 22.63 18.52
CA GLU A 33 -14.45 22.43 19.38
C GLU A 33 -15.72 23.19 18.92
N ASN A 34 -15.58 24.35 18.28
CA ASN A 34 -16.71 25.23 17.94
C ASN A 34 -17.18 25.20 16.47
N ASP A 35 -16.46 24.52 15.55
CA ASP A 35 -16.84 24.45 14.12
C ASP A 35 -16.44 23.09 13.50
N VAL A 36 -16.84 22.00 14.16
CA VAL A 36 -16.57 20.66 13.63
C VAL A 36 -17.54 20.35 12.50
N LYS A 37 -17.05 20.40 11.26
CA LYS A 37 -17.82 19.95 10.11
C LYS A 37 -17.77 18.42 10.03
N PRO A 38 -18.90 17.69 10.01
CA PRO A 38 -18.89 16.22 10.04
C PRO A 38 -18.02 15.55 8.97
N TRP A 39 -17.90 16.19 7.80
CA TRP A 39 -17.09 15.66 6.69
C TRP A 39 -15.58 15.62 6.99
N THR A 40 -15.05 16.48 7.88
CA THR A 40 -13.62 16.48 8.21
C THR A 40 -13.23 15.25 9.03
N ILE A 41 -14.11 14.82 9.95
CA ILE A 41 -13.93 13.59 10.72
C ILE A 41 -13.95 12.38 9.78
N VAL A 42 -14.95 12.31 8.90
CA VAL A 42 -15.08 11.20 7.95
C VAL A 42 -13.85 11.12 7.04
N ALA A 43 -13.38 12.26 6.53
CA ALA A 43 -12.17 12.32 5.71
C ALA A 43 -10.92 11.88 6.48
N ALA A 44 -10.73 12.33 7.71
CA ALA A 44 -9.58 11.99 8.54
C ALA A 44 -9.51 10.48 8.81
N VAL A 45 -10.64 9.87 9.18
CA VAL A 45 -10.75 8.43 9.45
C VAL A 45 -10.54 7.62 8.17
N LEU A 46 -11.15 8.02 7.06
CA LEU A 46 -11.03 7.31 5.79
C LEU A 46 -9.57 7.34 5.27
N LEU A 47 -8.89 8.48 5.39
CA LEU A 47 -7.48 8.60 5.03
C LEU A 47 -6.58 7.74 5.93
N LEU A 48 -6.88 7.67 7.24
CA LEU A 48 -6.15 6.81 8.16
C LEU A 48 -6.27 5.34 7.77
N ILE A 49 -7.50 4.86 7.55
CA ILE A 49 -7.78 3.48 7.14
C ILE A 49 -7.10 3.19 5.80
N THR A 50 -7.18 4.12 4.85
CA THR A 50 -6.53 3.97 3.54
C THR A 50 -5.01 3.88 3.66
N GLY A 51 -4.38 4.73 4.48
CA GLY A 51 -2.94 4.68 4.73
C GLY A 51 -2.50 3.34 5.32
N LEU A 52 -3.21 2.87 6.36
CA LEU A 52 -2.95 1.56 6.96
C LEU A 52 -3.17 0.40 5.98
N PHE A 53 -4.20 0.49 5.14
CA PHE A 53 -4.47 -0.53 4.12
C PHE A 53 -3.36 -0.57 3.05
N LEU A 54 -2.87 0.59 2.60
CA LEU A 54 -1.78 0.68 1.64
C LEU A 54 -0.47 0.07 2.18
N MET A 55 -0.22 0.13 3.50
CA MET A 55 0.97 -0.52 4.08
C MET A 55 1.06 -2.01 3.78
N LYS A 56 -0.07 -2.71 3.62
CA LYS A 56 -0.09 -4.14 3.22
C LYS A 56 0.52 -4.38 1.84
N GLY A 57 0.55 -3.36 0.98
CA GLY A 57 1.15 -3.42 -0.35
C GLY A 57 2.68 -3.32 -0.37
N LEU A 58 3.32 -2.97 0.75
CA LEU A 58 4.79 -2.90 0.83
C LEU A 58 5.39 -4.30 0.96
N MET A 59 6.45 -4.55 0.18
CA MET A 59 6.89 -5.90 -0.12
C MET A 59 8.41 -5.95 -0.30
N ILE A 60 9.14 -6.77 0.47
CA ILE A 60 10.61 -6.92 0.33
C ILE A 60 10.94 -8.30 -0.24
N ILE A 61 11.54 -8.36 -1.42
CA ILE A 61 11.95 -9.61 -2.09
C ILE A 61 13.45 -9.80 -1.88
N GLN A 62 13.81 -10.95 -1.29
CA GLN A 62 15.20 -11.32 -1.04
C GLN A 62 15.91 -11.78 -2.34
N PRO A 63 17.25 -11.68 -2.41
CA PRO A 63 18.01 -12.25 -3.52
C PRO A 63 17.69 -13.74 -3.71
N ASN A 64 17.62 -14.20 -4.95
CA ASN A 64 17.28 -15.57 -5.35
C ASN A 64 15.85 -16.04 -5.01
N HIS A 65 15.01 -15.18 -4.42
CA HIS A 65 13.60 -15.48 -4.22
C HIS A 65 12.74 -14.79 -5.28
N SER A 66 11.61 -15.43 -5.59
CA SER A 66 10.57 -14.82 -6.40
C SER A 66 9.24 -14.88 -5.66
N ARG A 67 8.34 -13.96 -6.01
CA ARG A 67 6.98 -13.98 -5.46
C ARG A 67 5.94 -14.00 -6.55
N VAL A 68 4.95 -14.87 -6.37
CA VAL A 68 3.72 -14.85 -7.16
C VAL A 68 2.80 -13.78 -6.61
N LEU A 69 2.15 -13.04 -7.51
CA LEU A 69 1.09 -12.09 -7.22
C LEU A 69 -0.24 -12.69 -7.71
N ASN A 70 -1.13 -12.97 -6.76
CA ASN A 70 -2.49 -13.44 -7.04
C ASN A 70 -3.49 -12.36 -6.62
N LEU A 71 -4.44 -12.02 -7.49
CA LEU A 71 -5.55 -11.12 -7.17
C LEU A 71 -6.83 -11.94 -6.98
N PHE A 72 -7.34 -12.01 -5.75
CA PHE A 72 -8.52 -12.81 -5.43
C PHE A 72 -8.45 -14.26 -5.95
N GLY A 73 -7.28 -14.91 -5.78
CA GLY A 73 -7.04 -16.28 -6.23
C GLY A 73 -6.74 -16.43 -7.73
N LYS A 74 -6.76 -15.35 -8.53
CA LYS A 74 -6.35 -15.38 -9.94
C LYS A 74 -4.90 -14.95 -10.08
N TYR A 75 -4.09 -15.78 -10.75
CA TYR A 75 -2.70 -15.46 -11.08
C TYR A 75 -2.62 -14.19 -11.94
N VAL A 76 -1.88 -13.18 -11.45
CA VAL A 76 -1.63 -11.93 -12.18
C VAL A 76 -0.23 -11.95 -12.79
N GLY A 77 0.75 -12.45 -12.05
CA GLY A 77 2.14 -12.48 -12.48
C GLY A 77 3.09 -12.86 -11.36
N SER A 78 4.39 -12.87 -11.67
CA SER A 78 5.45 -13.08 -10.69
C SER A 78 6.48 -11.95 -10.77
N VAL A 79 7.08 -11.65 -9.63
CA VAL A 79 8.20 -10.71 -9.51
C VAL A 79 9.46 -11.51 -9.21
N LYS A 80 10.46 -11.41 -10.10
CA LYS A 80 11.76 -12.09 -9.98
C LYS A 80 12.88 -11.13 -9.55
N ASP A 81 12.64 -9.82 -9.60
CA ASP A 81 13.59 -8.82 -9.17
C ASP A 81 13.69 -8.78 -7.64
N ASN A 82 14.91 -8.59 -7.12
CA ASN A 82 15.16 -8.39 -5.71
C ASN A 82 15.02 -6.90 -5.34
N GLY A 83 14.61 -6.63 -4.10
CA GLY A 83 14.52 -5.27 -3.58
C GLY A 83 13.25 -4.98 -2.81
N TRP A 84 13.04 -3.70 -2.54
CA TRP A 84 11.85 -3.19 -1.87
C TRP A 84 10.87 -2.65 -2.90
N PHE A 85 9.66 -3.18 -2.89
CA PHE A 85 8.63 -2.91 -3.87
C PHE A 85 7.31 -2.54 -3.21
N PHE A 86 6.48 -1.85 -3.99
CA PHE A 86 5.09 -1.60 -3.67
C PHE A 86 4.21 -2.29 -4.72
N VAL A 87 3.31 -3.13 -4.24
CA VAL A 87 2.34 -3.86 -5.04
C VAL A 87 0.93 -3.53 -4.57
N ASN A 88 -0.07 -3.91 -5.35
CA ASN A 88 -1.45 -3.70 -4.96
C ASN A 88 -1.74 -4.43 -3.63
N PRO A 89 -2.25 -3.75 -2.59
CA PRO A 89 -2.56 -4.36 -1.28
C PRO A 89 -3.65 -5.46 -1.34
N PHE A 90 -4.38 -5.58 -2.45
CA PHE A 90 -5.31 -6.69 -2.70
C PHE A 90 -4.64 -7.97 -3.19
N TYR A 91 -3.34 -7.94 -3.52
CA TYR A 91 -2.64 -9.15 -3.92
C TYR A 91 -2.35 -10.05 -2.72
N THR A 92 -2.64 -11.34 -2.89
CA THR A 92 -2.07 -12.41 -2.09
C THR A 92 -0.73 -12.78 -2.69
N THR A 93 0.27 -12.92 -1.84
CA THR A 93 1.65 -13.04 -2.28
C THR A 93 2.26 -14.30 -1.72
N GLU A 94 2.70 -15.20 -2.59
CA GLU A 94 3.30 -16.47 -2.19
C GLU A 94 4.77 -16.49 -2.55
N ASN A 95 5.62 -16.85 -1.59
CA ASN A 95 7.05 -17.02 -1.80
C ASN A 95 7.28 -18.33 -2.55
N ILE A 96 8.05 -18.24 -3.63
CA ILE A 96 8.57 -19.40 -4.34
C ILE A 96 10.06 -19.41 -4.01
N SER A 97 10.48 -20.48 -3.32
CA SER A 97 11.88 -20.79 -2.99
C SER A 97 12.66 -21.20 -4.23
#